data_AF-A0A934NJT4-F1
#
_entry.id   AF-A0A934NJT4-F1
#
_cell.length_a   1.000
_cell.length_b   1.000
_cell.length_c   1.000
_cell.angle_alpha   90.00
_cell.angle_beta   90.00
_cell.angle_gamma   90.00
#
_symmetry.space_group_name_H-M   'P 1'
#
loop_
_entity.id
_entity.type
_entity.pdbx_description
1 polymer ?
#
loop_
_entity_poly.entity_id
_entity_poly.type
_entity_poly.pdbx_seq_one_letter_code
_entity_poly.pdbx_strand_id
1 'polypeptide(L)' 'MSTPKDLRYSEEHEWVKVEGDKVRIGITHFAQSELG' A
#
# COMPACT_ATOMS: atom_id res chain seq x y z
N MET A 1 -8.63 1.25 14.29
CA MET A 1 -7.67 0.94 13.20
C MET A 1 -7.47 2.21 12.40
N SER A 2 -6.35 2.90 12.59
CA SER A 2 -6.04 4.11 11.82
C SER A 2 -5.34 3.71 10.54
N THR A 3 -5.96 3.95 9.40
CA THR A 3 -5.27 3.92 8.11
C THR A 3 -4.08 4.89 8.18
N PRO A 4 -2.86 4.46 7.86
CA PRO A 4 -1.70 5.34 7.87
C PRO A 4 -1.96 6.51 6.90
N LYS A 5 -1.92 7.74 7.40
CA LYS A 5 -2.22 8.95 6.60
C LYS A 5 -1.20 9.19 5.47
N ASP A 6 -0.06 8.50 5.53
CA ASP A 6 1.05 8.63 4.59
C ASP A 6 1.05 7.56 3.49
N LEU A 7 -0.02 6.75 3.41
CA LEU A 7 -0.19 5.75 2.37
C LEU A 7 -1.14 6.27 1.29
N ARG A 8 -0.69 6.19 0.05
CA ARG A 8 -1.54 6.37 -1.14
C ARG A 8 -1.90 5.00 -1.67
N TYR A 9 -3.18 4.77 -1.97
CA TYR A 9 -3.69 3.48 -2.43
C TYR A 9 -4.08 3.56 -3.91
N SER A 10 -3.83 2.49 -4.65
CA SER A 10 -4.29 2.28 -6.03
C SER A 10 -5.62 1.53 -6.04
N GLU A 11 -6.41 1.71 -7.11
CA GLU A 11 -7.58 0.86 -7.41
C GLU A 11 -7.18 -0.60 -7.63
N GLU A 12 -5.92 -0.86 -7.98
CA GLU A 12 -5.33 -2.20 -8.16
C GLU A 12 -4.87 -2.84 -6.84
N HIS A 13 -5.40 -2.38 -5.70
CA HIS A 13 -5.10 -2.93 -4.37
C HIS A 13 -3.62 -2.88 -3.98
N GLU A 14 -2.91 -1.88 -4.48
CA GLU A 14 -1.54 -1.55 -4.12
C GLU A 14 -1.48 -0.31 -3.22
N TRP A 15 -0.36 -0.12 -2.54
CA TRP A 15 -0.08 1.08 -1.77
C TRP A 15 1.33 1.59 -2.01
N VAL A 16 1.48 2.89 -1.83
CA VAL A 16 2.72 3.63 -1.96
C VAL A 16 2.97 4.44 -0.70
N LYS A 17 4.19 4.34 -0.18
CA LYS A 17 4.71 5.17 0.90
C LYS A 17 5.92 5.95 0.42
N VAL A 18 5.89 7.26 0.57
CA VAL A 18 7.03 8.14 0.26
C VAL A 18 7.88 8.27 1.53
N GLU A 19 9.17 7.94 1.43
CA GLU A 19 10.16 8.02 2.50
C GLU A 19 11.35 8.85 2.01
N GLY A 20 11.21 10.18 2.06
CA GLY A 20 12.20 11.13 1.51
C GLY A 20 12.29 10.99 -0.03
N ASP A 21 13.48 10.66 -0.52
CA ASP A 21 13.75 10.44 -1.96
C ASP A 21 13.44 9.00 -2.41
N LYS A 22 12.99 8.13 -1.50
CA LYS A 22 12.66 6.73 -1.81
C LYS A 22 11.17 6.50 -1.75
N VAL A 23 10.70 5.57 -2.56
CA VAL A 23 9.31 5.14 -2.61
C VAL A 23 9.25 3.65 -2.29
N ARG A 24 8.43 3.28 -1.31
CA ARG A 24 8.09 1.88 -1.03
C ARG A 24 6.73 1.58 -1.62
N ILE A 25 6.68 0.52 -2.42
CA ILE A 25 5.47 0.00 -3.04
C ILE A 25 5.18 -1.38 -2.42
N GLY A 26 3.91 -1.67 -2.16
CA GLY A 26 3.48 -2.97 -1.70
C GLY A 26 2.03 -3.25 -2.06
N ILE A 27 1.61 -4.50 -1.87
CA ILE A 27 0.22 -4.90 -2.06
C ILE A 27 -0.56 -4.77 -0.74
N THR A 28 -1.86 -4.52 -0.84
CA THR A 28 -2.75 -4.45 0.32
C THR A 28 -2.99 -5.84 0.93
N HIS A 29 -3.51 -5.85 2.16
CA HIS A 29 -3.92 -7.09 2.81
C HIS A 29 -4.99 -7.86 2.03
N PHE A 30 -5.86 -7.15 1.29
CA PHE A 30 -6.84 -7.76 0.40
C PHE A 30 -6.13 -8.49 -0.75
N ALA A 31 -5.24 -7.80 -1.47
CA ALA A 31 -4.50 -8.38 -2.59
C ALA A 31 -3.67 -9.60 -2.21
N GLN A 32 -3.01 -9.63 -1.04
CA GLN A 32 -2.29 -10.84 -0.61
C GLN A 32 -3.22 -12.03 -0.37
N SER A 33 -4.46 -11.80 0.07
CA SER A 33 -5.42 -12.87 0.41
C SER A 33 -5.98 -13.53 -0.85
N GLU A 34 -6.05 -12.78 -1.96
CA GLU A 34 -6.44 -13.29 -3.27
C GLU A 34 -5.33 -14.15 -3.93
N LEU A 35 -4.10 -14.10 -3.43
CA LEU A 35 -2.97 -14.87 -3.98
C LEU A 35 -2.80 -16.28 -3.36
N GLY A 36 -3.50 -16.59 -2.26
CA GLY A 36 -3.50 -17.92 -1.63
C GLY A 36 -3.19 -17.94 -0.14
#